data_AF-A0A0Q4BQN1-F1
#
_entry.id   AF-A0A0Q4BQN1-F1
#
_cell.length_a   1.000
_cell.length_b   1.000
_cell.length_c   1.000
_cell.angle_alpha   90.00
_cell.angle_beta   90.00
_cell.angle_gamma   90.00
#
_symmetry.space_group_name_H-M   'P 1'
#
loop_
_entity.id
_entity.type
_entity.pdbx_description
1 polymer ?
#
loop_
_entity_poly.entity_id
_entity_poly.type
_entity_poly.pdbx_seq_one_letter_code
_entity_poly.pdbx_strand_id
1 'polypeptide(L)'
;MLAVLEAERQALAGLDLDAIVGTTRDKDRLCGTLDEVGEGLGAGQLDEECRGMLDAARRLNEVNRQVRNIVAANVSRRLNALTGSAQLYRIPAGYAMGAGRG
;
A
#
# COMPACT_ATOMS: atom_id res chain seq x y z
N MET A 1 15.16 0.58 -7.47
CA MET A 1 13.99 0.46 -6.58
C MET A 1 13.41 1.82 -6.18
N LEU A 2 14.15 2.69 -5.48
CA LEU A 2 13.64 3.99 -5.01
C LEU A 2 12.96 4.84 -6.09
N ALA A 3 13.64 5.06 -7.22
CA ALA A 3 13.08 5.83 -8.35
C ALA A 3 11.76 5.23 -8.89
N VAL A 4 11.63 3.91 -8.92
CA VAL A 4 10.39 3.24 -9.36
C VAL A 4 9.26 3.45 -8.35
N LEU A 5 9.56 3.41 -7.04
CA LEU A 5 8.58 3.70 -6.00
C LEU A 5 8.15 5.18 -6.00
N GLU A 6 9.05 6.10 -6.32
CA GLU A 6 8.73 7.52 -6.50
C GLU A 6 7.87 7.76 -7.74
N ALA A 7 8.17 7.07 -8.85
CA ALA A 7 7.35 7.11 -10.05
C ALA A 7 5.95 6.54 -9.80
N GLU A 8 5.84 5.42 -9.07
CA GLU A 8 4.55 4.86 -8.64
C GLU A 8 3.77 5.86 -7.78
N ARG A 9 4.44 6.55 -6.84
CA ARG A 9 3.81 7.60 -6.02
C ARG A 9 3.22 8.71 -6.89
N GLN A 10 3.96 9.16 -7.90
CA GLN A 10 3.49 10.19 -8.83
C GLN A 10 2.32 9.70 -9.67
N ALA A 11 2.38 8.46 -10.16
CA ALA A 11 1.31 7.83 -10.92
C ALA A 11 0.03 7.67 -10.09
N LEU A 12 0.16 7.26 -8.82
CA LEU A 12 -0.96 7.18 -7.87
C LEU A 12 -1.58 8.56 -7.59
N ALA A 13 -0.77 9.61 -7.47
CA ALA A 13 -1.25 10.98 -7.28
C ALA A 13 -2.01 11.50 -8.51
N GLY A 14 -1.58 11.12 -9.71
CA GLY A 14 -2.24 11.44 -10.98
C GLY A 14 -3.41 10.52 -11.35
N LEU A 15 -3.61 9.41 -10.63
CA LEU A 15 -4.51 8.31 -11.01
C LEU A 15 -4.27 7.79 -12.44
N ASP A 16 -3.00 7.81 -12.87
CA ASP A 16 -2.58 7.40 -14.20
C ASP A 16 -2.43 5.88 -14.24
N LEU A 17 -3.43 5.19 -14.81
CA LEU A 17 -3.47 3.74 -14.86
C LEU A 17 -2.31 3.14 -15.67
N ASP A 18 -1.95 3.76 -16.80
CA ASP A 18 -0.89 3.25 -17.66
C ASP A 18 0.46 3.34 -16.96
N ALA A 19 0.73 4.46 -16.27
CA ALA A 19 1.91 4.62 -15.45
C ALA A 19 1.92 3.68 -14.23
N ILE A 20 0.77 3.43 -13.58
CA ILE A 20 0.66 2.45 -12.49
C ILE A 20 1.01 1.03 -12.98
N VAL A 21 0.48 0.63 -14.14
CA VAL A 21 0.77 -0.69 -14.72
C VAL A 21 2.25 -0.79 -15.14
N GLY A 22 2.81 0.28 -15.73
CA GLY A 22 4.23 0.35 -16.08
C GLY A 22 5.14 0.17 -14.86
N THR A 23 4.93 0.99 -13.83
CA THR A 23 5.71 0.92 -12.58
C THR A 23 5.52 -0.40 -11.84
N THR A 24 4.36 -1.04 -11.94
CA THR A 24 4.15 -2.39 -11.39
C THR A 24 5.06 -3.43 -12.04
N ARG A 25 5.20 -3.40 -13.37
CA ARG A 25 6.12 -4.31 -14.10
C ARG A 25 7.58 -4.03 -13.76
N ASP A 26 7.94 -2.77 -13.59
CA ASP A 26 9.31 -2.40 -13.22
C ASP A 26 9.66 -2.83 -11.79
N LYS A 27 8.70 -2.78 -10.86
CA LYS A 27 8.86 -3.34 -9.51
C LYS A 27 9.07 -4.86 -9.56
N ASP A 28 8.26 -5.57 -10.34
CA ASP A 28 8.37 -7.02 -10.50
C ASP A 28 9.74 -7.45 -11.02
N ARG A 29 10.23 -6.78 -12.07
CA ARG A 29 11.59 -6.99 -12.60
C ARG A 29 12.67 -6.73 -11.55
N LEU A 30 12.56 -5.63 -10.82
CA LEU A 30 13.53 -5.29 -9.77
C LEU A 30 13.50 -6.28 -8.61
N CYS A 31 12.34 -6.83 -8.25
CA CYS A 31 12.24 -7.90 -7.26
C CYS A 31 13.00 -9.14 -7.75
N GLY A 32 12.80 -9.56 -9.00
CA GLY A 32 13.56 -10.67 -9.59
C GLY A 32 15.08 -10.45 -9.53
N THR A 33 15.55 -9.24 -9.88
CA THR A 33 16.98 -8.90 -9.75
C THR A 33 17.46 -8.95 -8.30
N LEU A 34 16.65 -8.50 -7.33
CA LEU A 34 17.01 -8.56 -5.92
C LEU A 34 17.04 -9.99 -5.38
N ASP A 35 16.16 -10.86 -5.85
CA ASP A 35 16.14 -12.28 -5.49
C ASP A 35 17.42 -12.97 -6.01
N GLU A 36 17.77 -12.79 -7.29
CA GLU A 36 19.00 -13.31 -7.89
C GLU A 36 20.26 -12.84 -7.14
N VAL A 37 20.31 -11.55 -6.79
CA VAL A 37 21.43 -10.96 -6.06
C VAL A 37 21.45 -11.44 -4.60
N GLY A 38 20.29 -11.61 -3.97
CA GLY A 38 20.14 -12.07 -2.59
C GLY A 38 20.51 -13.54 -2.38
N GLU A 39 20.28 -14.40 -3.38
CA GLU A 39 20.75 -15.80 -3.34
C GLU A 39 22.29 -15.90 -3.40
N GLY A 40 22.95 -14.97 -4.11
CA GLY A 40 24.40 -14.91 -4.21
C GLY A 40 25.11 -14.20 -3.06
N LEU A 41 24.47 -13.18 -2.46
CA LEU A 41 24.98 -12.44 -1.31
C LEU A 41 24.58 -13.14 -0.01
N GLY A 42 25.52 -13.74 0.71
CA GLY A 42 25.26 -14.24 2.06
C GLY A 42 24.74 -13.12 2.99
N ALA A 43 23.95 -13.47 4.01
CA ALA A 43 23.20 -12.54 4.87
C ALA A 43 24.01 -11.43 5.61
N GLY A 44 25.33 -11.38 5.47
CA GLY A 44 26.22 -10.37 6.07
C GLY A 44 26.84 -9.38 5.09
N GLN A 45 26.55 -9.45 3.79
CA GLN A 45 27.36 -8.78 2.76
C GLN A 45 26.83 -7.41 2.31
N LEU A 46 25.67 -6.98 2.79
CA LEU A 46 25.17 -5.61 2.56
C LEU A 46 25.94 -4.61 3.41
N ASP A 47 26.37 -3.51 2.82
CA ASP A 47 26.92 -2.38 3.56
C ASP A 47 25.81 -1.52 4.20
N GLU A 48 26.22 -0.55 5.01
CA GLU A 48 25.27 0.31 5.73
C GLU A 48 24.49 1.25 4.78
N GLU A 49 25.10 1.67 3.68
CA GLU A 49 24.44 2.49 2.67
C GLU A 49 23.30 1.73 2.01
N CYS A 50 23.55 0.48 1.60
CA CYS A 50 22.55 -0.41 1.02
C CYS A 50 21.41 -0.69 2.00
N ARG A 51 21.70 -0.90 3.29
CA ARG A 51 20.65 -1.05 4.33
C ARG A 51 19.79 0.21 4.42
N GLY A 52 20.40 1.39 4.46
CA GLY A 52 19.68 2.67 4.46
C GLY A 52 18.78 2.85 3.24
N MET A 53 19.25 2.44 2.05
CA MET A 53 18.46 2.46 0.82
C MET A 53 17.27 1.49 0.86
N LEU A 54 17.46 0.28 1.41
CA LEU A 54 16.37 -0.70 1.59
C LEU A 54 15.30 -0.18 2.55
N ASP A 55 15.71 0.44 3.66
CA ASP A 55 14.79 1.04 4.62
C ASP A 55 14.00 2.21 3.99
N ALA A 56 14.66 3.06 3.20
CA ALA A 56 13.99 4.12 2.46
C ALA A 56 12.97 3.55 1.45
N ALA A 57 13.34 2.50 0.72
CA ALA A 57 12.45 1.84 -0.23
C ALA A 57 11.23 1.22 0.48
N ARG A 58 11.44 0.58 1.64
CA ARG A 58 10.36 0.03 2.46
C ARG A 58 9.38 1.11 2.90
N ARG A 59 9.88 2.26 3.37
CA ARG A 59 9.02 3.39 3.79
C ARG A 59 8.22 3.95 2.61
N LEU A 60 8.85 4.16 1.45
CA LEU A 60 8.17 4.65 0.25
C LEU A 60 7.08 3.68 -0.23
N ASN A 61 7.35 2.38 -0.25
CA ASN A 61 6.37 1.38 -0.65
C ASN A 61 5.17 1.33 0.30
N GLU A 62 5.39 1.51 1.61
CA GLU A 62 4.30 1.59 2.57
C GLU A 62 3.42 2.83 2.34
N VAL A 63 4.02 3.98 2.01
CA VAL A 63 3.26 5.18 1.61
C VAL A 63 2.43 4.92 0.35
N ASN A 64 3.00 4.29 -0.69
CA ASN A 64 2.27 3.96 -1.92
C ASN A 64 1.09 3.02 -1.64
N ARG A 65 1.29 2.01 -0.79
CA ARG A 65 0.23 1.10 -0.33
C ARG A 65 -0.90 1.86 0.36
N GLN A 66 -0.58 2.80 1.25
CA GLN A 66 -1.57 3.61 1.96
C GLN A 66 -2.39 4.47 1.00
N VAL A 67 -1.75 5.16 0.04
CA VAL A 67 -2.44 5.96 -0.98
C VAL A 67 -3.42 5.11 -1.77
N ARG A 68 -2.98 3.97 -2.32
CA ARG A 68 -3.85 3.04 -3.06
C ARG A 68 -5.05 2.59 -2.23
N ASN A 69 -4.82 2.22 -0.97
CA ASN A 69 -5.88 1.77 -0.07
C ASN A 69 -6.89 2.89 0.25
N ILE A 70 -6.44 4.12 0.44
CA ILE A 70 -7.31 5.28 0.66
C ILE A 70 -8.20 5.53 -0.55
N VAL A 71 -7.64 5.47 -1.77
CA VAL A 71 -8.41 5.61 -3.01
C VAL A 71 -9.45 4.50 -3.12
N ALA A 72 -9.07 3.24 -2.91
CA ALA A 72 -10.00 2.11 -2.94
C ALA A 72 -11.13 2.28 -1.91
N ALA A 73 -10.81 2.66 -0.68
CA ALA A 73 -11.81 2.89 0.37
C ALA A 73 -12.76 4.04 0.02
N ASN A 74 -12.26 5.12 -0.60
CA ASN A 74 -13.08 6.23 -1.08
C ASN A 74 -14.08 5.78 -2.15
N VAL A 75 -13.61 5.01 -3.14
CA VAL A 75 -14.47 4.49 -4.21
C VAL A 75 -15.54 3.56 -3.62
N SER A 76 -15.16 2.60 -2.78
CA SER A 76 -16.11 1.69 -2.13
C SER A 76 -17.15 2.43 -1.30
N ARG A 77 -16.77 3.45 -0.52
CA ARG A 77 -17.73 4.27 0.25
C ARG A 77 -18.78 4.93 -0.64
N ARG A 78 -18.37 5.47 -1.79
CA ARG A 78 -19.30 6.13 -2.73
C ARG A 78 -20.23 5.13 -3.41
N LEU A 79 -19.70 3.98 -3.83
CA LEU A 79 -20.53 2.90 -4.40
C LEU A 79 -21.56 2.39 -3.40
N ASN A 80 -21.15 2.22 -2.13
CA ASN A 80 -22.05 1.80 -1.06
C ASN A 80 -23.17 2.82 -0.81
N ALA A 81 -22.85 4.13 -0.84
CA ALA A 81 -23.84 5.19 -0.71
C ALA A 81 -24.88 5.19 -1.84
N LEU A 82 -24.45 4.93 -3.09
CA LEU A 82 -25.34 4.86 -4.26
C LEU A 82 -26.22 3.62 -4.27
N THR A 83 -25.73 2.50 -3.74
CA THR A 83 -26.44 1.21 -3.73
C THR A 83 -27.30 1.01 -2.48
N GLY A 84 -27.36 1.98 -1.57
CA GLY A 84 -28.09 1.87 -0.31
C GLY A 84 -27.50 0.87 0.68
N SER A 85 -26.32 0.30 0.38
CA SER A 85 -25.58 -0.59 1.26
C SER A 85 -24.74 0.22 2.24
N ALA A 86 -25.40 1.07 3.04
CA ALA A 86 -24.74 1.71 4.17
C ALA A 86 -24.17 0.60 5.05
N GLN A 87 -22.84 0.50 5.16
CA GLN A 87 -22.24 -0.29 6.22
C GLN A 87 -22.70 0.34 7.53
N LEU A 88 -23.76 -0.20 8.10
CA LEU A 88 -24.27 0.21 9.39
C LEU A 88 -23.10 0.09 10.36
N TYR A 89 -22.74 1.22 10.97
CA TYR A 89 -21.81 1.26 12.09
C TYR A 89 -22.34 0.27 13.14
N ARG A 90 -21.70 -0.91 13.22
CA ARG A 90 -22.07 -1.95 14.18
C ARG A 90 -21.48 -1.53 15.52
N ILE A 91 -22.32 -0.96 16.38
CA ILE A 91 -21.98 -0.72 17.77
C ILE A 91 -21.56 -2.07 18.38
N PRO A 92 -20.37 -2.18 18.98
CA PRO A 92 -19.98 -3.40 19.70
C PRO A 92 -21.02 -3.72 20.75
N ALA A 93 -21.44 -4.99 20.84
CA ALA A 93 -22.56 -5.43 21.68
C ALA A 93 -22.46 -5.03 23.18
N GLY A 94 -21.28 -4.62 23.64
CA GLY A 94 -21.05 -4.13 25.01
C GLY A 94 -21.72 -2.79 25.36
N TYR A 95 -22.11 -1.96 24.38
CA TYR A 95 -22.71 -0.64 24.66
C TYR A 95 -24.25 -0.61 24.61
N ALA A 96 -24.89 -1.66 24.09
CA ALA A 96 -26.36 -1.71 23.93
C ALA A 96 -27.12 -2.06 25.22
N MET A 97 -26.45 -2.59 26.25
CA MET A 97 -27.09 -3.10 27.47
C MET A 97 -27.33 -2.04 28.57
N GLY A 98 -27.00 -0.76 28.31
CA GLY A 98 -27.14 0.32 29.30
C GLY A 98 -28.42 1.16 29.20
N ALA A 99 -29.21 1.04 28.14
CA ALA A 99 -30.28 1.99 27.80
C ALA A 99 -31.72 1.49 28.09
N GLY A 100 -31.89 0.45 28.90
CA GLY A 100 -33.16 -0.27 29.04
C GLY A 100 -33.59 -0.63 30.46
N ARG A 101 -33.33 0.22 31.46
CA ARG A 101 -33.96 0.11 32.79
C ARG A 101 -34.36 1.49 33.33
N GLY A 102 -35.58 1.88 33.02
CA GLY A 102 -36.40 2.87 33.73
C GLY A 102 -37.75 2.24 34.02
#